data_AF-A0A678RFR4-F1
#
_entry.id   AF-A0A678RFR4-F1
#
_cell.length_a   1.000
_cell.length_b   1.000
_cell.length_c   1.000
_cell.angle_alpha   90.00
_cell.angle_beta   90.00
_cell.angle_gamma   90.00
#
_symmetry.space_group_name_H-M   'P 1'
#
loop_
_entity.id
_entity.type
_entity.pdbx_description
1 polymer ?
#
loop_
_entity_poly.entity_id
_entity_poly.type
_entity_poly.pdbx_seq_one_letter_code
_entity_poly.pdbx_strand_id
1 'polypeptide(L)' 'YHASLLNSGQPVGLGWDGITKASQPKVYPMDPPNDTDVDATIKQVREDDLTLTDLNWNNIK' A
#
# COMPACT_ATOMS: atom_id res chain seq x y z
N TYR A 1 -30.55 -31.14 -15.52
CA TYR A 1 -29.70 -30.05 -16.01
C TYR A 1 -30.37 -28.73 -15.59
N HIS A 2 -29.65 -27.85 -14.87
CA HIS A 2 -30.02 -26.44 -14.52
C HIS A 2 -30.82 -26.07 -13.25
N ALA A 3 -30.94 -26.92 -12.21
CA ALA A 3 -31.52 -26.46 -10.94
C ALA A 3 -30.58 -25.50 -10.14
N SER A 4 -29.30 -25.44 -10.50
CA SER A 4 -28.30 -24.57 -9.86
C SER A 4 -28.29 -23.13 -10.36
N LEU A 5 -28.90 -22.85 -11.53
CA LEU A 5 -28.89 -21.50 -12.14
C LEU A 5 -30.03 -20.61 -11.66
N LEU A 6 -31.12 -21.18 -11.15
CA LEU A 6 -32.37 -20.44 -10.89
C LEU A 6 -32.63 -20.11 -9.42
N ASN A 7 -31.75 -20.54 -8.51
CA ASN A 7 -31.91 -20.36 -7.05
C ASN A 7 -33.34 -20.65 -6.53
N SER A 8 -34.08 -21.54 -7.20
CA SER A 8 -35.50 -21.77 -6.95
C SER A 8 -35.63 -22.92 -5.96
N GLY A 9 -35.73 -22.58 -4.68
CA GLY A 9 -35.90 -23.55 -3.58
C GLY A 9 -35.06 -23.27 -2.33
N GLN A 10 -34.21 -22.24 -2.33
CA GLN A 10 -33.57 -21.80 -1.08
C GLN A 10 -34.61 -21.09 -0.20
N PRO A 11 -34.75 -21.46 1.08
CA PRO A 11 -35.55 -20.70 2.03
C PRO A 11 -35.08 -19.24 2.05
N VAL A 12 -36.02 -18.31 1.91
CA VAL A 12 -35.75 -16.88 2.05
C VAL A 12 -35.22 -16.67 3.47
N GLY A 13 -33.91 -16.42 3.61
CA GLY A 13 -33.22 -16.34 4.90
C GLY A 13 -31.93 -17.15 5.03
N LEU A 14 -31.57 -17.97 4.03
CA LEU A 14 -30.25 -18.65 3.94
C LEU A 14 -29.21 -17.84 3.14
N GLY A 15 -29.35 -16.52 3.14
CA GLY A 15 -28.31 -15.60 2.69
C GLY A 15 -27.54 -15.09 3.90
N TRP A 16 -26.25 -14.78 3.72
CA TRP A 16 -25.46 -14.10 4.74
C TRP A 16 -26.11 -12.74 5.07
N ASP A 17 -26.79 -12.68 6.22
CA ASP A 17 -27.31 -11.43 6.81
C ASP A 17 -26.18 -10.75 7.60
N GLY A 18 -25.11 -10.41 6.90
CA GLY A 18 -24.06 -9.59 7.45
C GLY A 18 -24.19 -8.18 6.91
N ILE A 19 -24.16 -7.19 7.80
CA ILE A 19 -23.89 -5.83 7.38
C ILE A 19 -22.40 -5.80 6.99
N THR A 20 -22.09 -5.91 5.70
CA THR A 20 -20.74 -5.58 5.20
C THR A 20 -20.54 -4.09 5.41
N LYS A 21 -19.88 -3.72 6.51
CA LYS A 21 -19.33 -2.37 6.64
C LYS A 21 -18.17 -2.28 5.66
N ALA A 22 -18.40 -1.69 4.49
CA ALA A 22 -17.33 -1.29 3.61
C ALA A 22 -16.47 -0.27 4.37
N SER A 23 -15.27 -0.67 4.80
CA SER A 23 -14.32 0.28 5.36
C SER A 23 -13.88 1.20 4.22
N GLN A 24 -14.02 2.51 4.40
CA GLN A 24 -13.34 3.44 3.52
C GLN A 24 -11.83 3.19 3.66
N PRO A 25 -11.10 2.95 2.56
CA PRO A 25 -9.65 2.88 2.60
C PRO A 25 -9.13 4.17 3.24
N LYS A 26 -8.24 4.02 4.21
CA LYS A 26 -7.58 5.18 4.80
C LYS A 26 -6.79 5.87 3.70
N VAL A 27 -7.19 7.10 3.37
CA VAL A 27 -6.46 7.92 2.40
C VAL A 27 -5.19 8.35 3.09
N TYR A 28 -4.08 7.71 2.72
CA TYR A 28 -2.76 8.16 3.10
C TYR A 28 -2.29 9.18 2.06
N PRO A 29 -1.74 10.33 2.49
CA PRO A 29 -1.04 11.20 1.55
C PRO A 29 0.10 10.40 0.90
N MET A 30 0.37 10.69 -0.37
CA MET A 30 1.58 10.18 -1.02
C MET A 30 2.78 10.78 -0.30
N ASP A 31 3.70 9.93 0.14
CA ASP A 31 4.98 10.41 0.64
C ASP A 31 5.67 11.24 -0.46
N PRO A 32 6.32 12.36 -0.09
CA PRO A 32 7.06 13.16 -1.05
C PRO A 32 8.14 12.32 -1.75
N PRO A 33 8.49 12.64 -3.01
CA PRO A 33 9.57 11.95 -3.70
C PRO A 33 10.89 12.08 -2.90
N ASN A 34 11.70 11.01 -2.91
CA ASN A 34 13.03 11.05 -2.32
C ASN A 34 13.99 11.70 -3.32
N ASP A 35 14.27 12.99 -3.13
CA ASP A 35 15.14 13.78 -3.98
C ASP A 35 16.63 13.73 -3.52
N THR A 36 17.04 12.66 -2.82
CA THR A 36 18.43 12.49 -2.37
C THR A 36 19.38 12.44 -3.56
N ASP A 37 20.37 13.34 -3.58
CA ASP A 37 21.44 13.35 -4.57
C ASP A 37 22.42 12.20 -4.30
N VAL A 38 22.39 11.20 -5.16
CA VAL A 38 23.20 9.99 -5.05
C VAL A 38 24.70 10.30 -5.22
N ASP A 39 25.07 11.17 -6.16
CA ASP A 39 26.48 11.47 -6.43
C ASP A 39 27.10 12.27 -5.28
N ALA A 40 26.35 13.24 -4.74
CA ALA A 40 26.79 14.01 -3.58
C ALA A 40 26.94 13.12 -2.34
N THR A 41 25.95 12.25 -2.07
CA THR A 41 25.99 11.38 -0.89
C THR A 41 27.05 10.28 -1.01
N ILE A 42 27.33 9.75 -2.21
CA ILE A 42 28.47 8.84 -2.44
C ILE A 42 29.79 9.54 -2.08
N LYS A 43 29.96 10.79 -2.48
CA LYS A 43 31.17 11.56 -2.18
C LYS A 43 31.32 11.77 -0.66
N GLN A 44 30.24 12.15 0.02
CA GLN A 44 30.24 12.33 1.47
C GLN A 44 30.60 11.05 2.23
N VAL A 45 30.05 9.90 1.83
CA VAL A 45 30.42 8.60 2.41
C VAL A 45 31.90 8.28 2.16
N ARG A 46 32.41 8.57 0.96
CA ARG A 46 33.81 8.30 0.61
C ARG A 46 34.79 9.19 1.38
N GLU A 47 34.40 10.42 1.68
CA GLU A 47 35.21 11.40 2.41
C GLU A 47 35.05 11.28 3.94
N ASP A 48 34.23 10.32 4.41
CA ASP A 48 33.90 10.11 5.83
C ASP A 48 33.38 11.41 6.48
N ASP A 49 32.43 12.05 5.78
CA ASP A 49 31.83 13.30 6.23
C ASP A 49 31.05 13.09 7.54
N LEU A 50 31.56 13.65 8.63
CA LEU A 50 30.98 13.56 9.97
C LEU A 50 29.58 14.19 10.08
N THR A 51 29.17 15.00 9.10
CA THR A 51 27.83 15.60 9.05
C THR A 51 26.78 14.66 8.46
N LEU A 52 27.20 13.60 7.75
CA LEU A 52 26.31 12.60 7.19
C LEU A 52 25.93 11.56 8.25
N THR A 53 24.91 11.84 9.05
CA THR A 53 24.43 10.93 10.10
C THR A 53 23.42 9.91 9.61
N ASP A 54 22.65 10.27 8.57
CA ASP A 54 21.54 9.48 8.05
C ASP A 54 21.62 9.45 6.52
N LEU A 55 21.56 8.25 5.94
CA LEU A 55 21.58 8.03 4.50
C LEU A 55 20.36 7.20 4.09
N ASN A 56 19.51 7.76 3.23
CA ASN A 56 18.31 7.09 2.73
C ASN A 56 18.27 7.07 1.20
N TRP A 57 18.54 5.89 0.63
CA TRP A 57 18.46 5.64 -0.81
C TRP A 57 17.21 4.86 -1.25
N ASN A 58 16.17 4.79 -0.42
CA ASN A 58 14.94 4.12 -0.79
C ASN A 58 14.11 4.99 -1.74
N ASN A 59 13.52 4.37 -2.77
CA ASN A 59 12.54 5.00 -3.68
C ASN A 59 13.00 6.33 -4.32
N ILE A 60 14.30 6.48 -4.58
CA ILE A 60 14.85 7.63 -5.33
C ILE A 60 14.34 7.58 -6.77
N LYS A 61 14.03 8.74 -7.35
CA LYS A 61 13.53 8.90 -8.73
C LYS A 61 14.59 9.35 -9.71
#